data_AF-A0A2V9UGB6-F1
#
_entry.id   AF-A0A2V9UGB6-F1
#
_cell.length_a   1.000
_cell.length_b   1.000
_cell.length_c   1.000
_cell.angle_alpha   90.00
_cell.angle_beta   90.00
_cell.angle_gamma   90.00
#
_symmetry.space_group_name_H-M   'P 1'
#
loop_
_entity.id
_entity.type
_entity.pdbx_description
1 polymer ?
#
loop_
_entity_poly.entity_id
_entity_poly.type
_entity_poly.pdbx_seq_one_letter_code
_entity_poly.pdbx_strand_id
1 'polypeptide(L)'
;MEAPTHTRALTLAQQARAKDPDCVDALVTLAAASARSVEDLIAGLEKAVEVGERSLGAKCFEENKGHFWGMLETRPYMRARQQLADLLLDAGRVSEAIGHFEALLALNPNDNQGVRDILLGCYLAGDDLDGARRLLRVYDEHAGAVFAWGRTLERVLSGDFKGAEHALKYARNHNR
;
A
#
# COMPACT_ATOMS: atom_id res chain seq x y z
N MET A 1 -7.82 2.72 -19.88
CA MET A 1 -6.82 3.25 -20.83
C MET A 1 -6.25 4.50 -20.19
N GLU A 2 -4.94 4.53 -19.93
CA GLU A 2 -4.31 5.71 -19.34
C GLU A 2 -4.25 6.86 -20.33
N ALA A 3 -4.37 8.09 -19.84
CA ALA A 3 -4.28 9.27 -20.69
C ALA A 3 -2.82 9.51 -21.09
N PRO A 4 -2.53 9.81 -22.37
CA PRO A 4 -1.16 9.97 -22.85
C PRO A 4 -0.50 11.28 -22.37
N THR A 5 -1.27 12.23 -21.84
CA THR A 5 -0.76 13.52 -21.35
C THR A 5 -1.52 13.98 -20.10
N HIS A 6 -0.86 14.79 -19.27
CA HIS A 6 -1.44 15.39 -18.07
C HIS A 6 -2.71 16.22 -18.38
N THR A 7 -2.68 17.06 -19.41
CA THR A 7 -3.86 17.84 -19.85
C THR A 7 -5.03 16.94 -20.23
N ARG A 8 -4.75 15.83 -20.93
CA ARG A 8 -5.80 14.87 -21.31
C ARG A 8 -6.35 14.13 -20.10
N ALA A 9 -5.50 13.74 -19.14
CA ALA A 9 -5.91 13.13 -17.88
C ALA A 9 -6.88 14.04 -17.12
N LEU A 10 -6.56 15.34 -17.03
CA LEU A 10 -7.41 16.33 -16.36
C LEU A 10 -8.78 16.49 -17.03
N THR A 11 -8.82 16.63 -18.35
CA THR A 11 -10.09 16.73 -19.07
C THR A 11 -10.95 15.48 -18.85
N LEU A 12 -10.35 14.29 -18.89
CA LEU A 12 -11.06 13.03 -18.65
C LEU A 12 -11.55 12.93 -17.21
N ALA A 13 -10.75 13.35 -16.23
CA ALA A 13 -11.14 13.37 -14.83
C ALA A 13 -12.31 14.34 -14.58
N GLN A 14 -12.30 15.53 -15.19
CA GLN A 14 -13.42 16.46 -15.13
C GLN A 14 -14.70 15.88 -15.75
N GLN A 15 -14.59 15.21 -16.90
CA GLN A 15 -15.72 14.55 -17.57
C GLN A 15 -16.27 13.37 -16.74
N ALA A 16 -15.39 12.58 -16.12
CA ALA A 16 -15.78 11.50 -15.23
C ALA A 16 -16.52 12.07 -14.00
N ARG A 17 -15.98 13.12 -13.37
CA ARG A 17 -16.60 13.76 -12.20
C ARG A 17 -17.95 14.41 -12.51
N ALA A 18 -18.16 14.88 -13.74
CA ALA A 18 -19.47 15.39 -14.17
C ALA A 18 -20.54 14.30 -14.31
N LYS A 19 -20.15 13.04 -14.54
CA LYS A 19 -21.05 11.88 -14.63
C LYS A 19 -21.23 11.18 -13.28
N ASP A 20 -20.14 11.05 -12.55
CA ASP A 20 -20.06 10.43 -11.24
C ASP A 20 -19.19 11.31 -10.33
N PRO A 21 -19.82 12.15 -9.47
CA PRO A 21 -19.11 13.00 -8.52
C PRO A 21 -18.17 12.24 -7.58
N ASP A 22 -18.44 10.95 -7.35
CA ASP A 22 -17.72 10.08 -6.43
C ASP A 22 -16.70 9.18 -7.13
N CYS A 23 -16.42 9.44 -8.41
CA CYS A 23 -15.40 8.70 -9.18
C CYS A 23 -14.01 8.88 -8.57
N VAL A 24 -13.54 7.87 -7.83
CA VAL A 24 -12.27 7.90 -7.08
C VAL A 24 -11.06 8.22 -7.96
N ASP A 25 -10.94 7.58 -9.13
CA ASP A 25 -9.83 7.83 -10.07
C ASP A 25 -9.81 9.30 -10.54
N ALA A 26 -10.98 9.91 -10.75
CA ALA A 26 -11.10 11.32 -11.10
C ALA A 26 -10.72 12.23 -9.93
N LEU A 27 -11.14 11.90 -8.70
CA LEU A 27 -10.79 12.65 -7.50
C LEU A 27 -9.27 12.65 -7.26
N VAL A 28 -8.62 11.49 -7.36
CA VAL A 28 -7.16 11.36 -7.27
C VAL A 28 -6.45 12.22 -8.31
N THR A 29 -6.88 12.13 -9.58
CA THR A 29 -6.26 12.90 -10.68
C THR A 29 -6.39 14.42 -10.46
N LEU A 30 -7.55 14.86 -9.97
CA LEU A 30 -7.82 16.27 -9.73
C LEU A 30 -7.11 16.79 -8.47
N ALA A 31 -6.96 15.96 -7.44
CA ALA A 31 -6.14 16.28 -6.27
C ALA A 31 -4.67 16.50 -6.69
N ALA A 32 -4.08 15.55 -7.43
CA ALA A 32 -2.70 15.66 -7.92
C ALA A 32 -2.45 16.93 -8.75
N ALA A 33 -3.41 17.33 -9.59
CA ALA A 33 -3.25 18.50 -10.43
C ALA A 33 -3.52 19.86 -9.75
N SER A 34 -4.19 19.86 -8.59
CA SER A 34 -4.54 21.10 -7.87
C SER A 34 -3.75 21.31 -6.58
N ALA A 35 -3.06 20.28 -6.10
CA ALA A 35 -2.21 20.35 -4.93
C ALA A 35 -1.07 21.37 -5.10
N ARG A 36 -0.86 22.21 -4.09
CA ARG A 36 0.24 23.19 -4.06
C ARG A 36 1.33 22.82 -3.05
N SER A 37 1.08 21.78 -2.27
CA SER A 37 1.99 21.20 -1.28
C SER A 37 1.75 19.69 -1.17
N VAL A 38 2.63 19.01 -0.44
CA VAL A 38 2.47 17.58 -0.10
C VAL A 38 1.20 17.40 0.73
N GLU A 39 0.93 18.31 1.65
CA GLU A 39 -0.22 18.32 2.55
C GLU A 39 -1.54 18.49 1.79
N ASP A 40 -1.57 19.36 0.77
CA ASP A 40 -2.74 19.50 -0.11
C ASP A 40 -3.03 18.18 -0.84
N LEU A 41 -2.00 17.48 -1.30
CA LEU A 41 -2.15 16.20 -1.98
C LEU A 41 -2.60 15.10 -1.02
N ILE A 42 -2.03 15.04 0.19
CA ILE A 42 -2.47 14.11 1.24
C ILE A 42 -3.96 14.33 1.53
N ALA A 43 -4.38 15.57 1.80
CA ALA A 43 -5.78 15.87 2.06
C ALA A 43 -6.70 15.50 0.89
N GLY A 44 -6.24 15.71 -0.35
CA GLY A 44 -6.98 15.30 -1.56
C GLY A 44 -7.11 13.79 -1.70
N LEU A 45 -6.06 13.03 -1.38
CA LEU A 45 -6.07 11.57 -1.41
C LEU A 45 -6.87 10.97 -0.25
N GLU A 46 -6.76 11.52 0.96
CA GLU A 46 -7.62 11.17 2.11
C GLU A 46 -9.10 11.31 1.72
N LYS A 47 -9.45 12.41 1.03
CA LYS A 47 -10.82 12.62 0.56
C LYS A 47 -11.25 11.59 -0.49
N ALA A 48 -10.37 11.25 -1.43
CA ALA A 48 -10.67 10.24 -2.44
C ALA A 48 -10.85 8.84 -1.83
N VAL A 49 -10.06 8.50 -0.82
CA VAL A 49 -10.17 7.26 -0.04
C VAL A 49 -11.50 7.23 0.72
N GLU A 50 -11.83 8.29 1.47
CA GLU A 50 -13.10 8.42 2.22
C GLU A 50 -14.32 8.27 1.30
N VAL A 51 -14.31 8.93 0.15
CA VAL A 51 -15.39 8.81 -0.85
C VAL A 51 -15.48 7.37 -1.38
N GLY A 52 -14.34 6.74 -1.67
CA GLY A 52 -14.30 5.33 -2.08
C GLY A 52 -14.91 4.39 -1.02
N GLU A 53 -14.59 4.58 0.26
CA GLU A 53 -15.15 3.78 1.36
C GLU A 53 -16.66 3.95 1.46
N ARG A 54 -17.13 5.21 1.40
CA ARG A 54 -18.56 5.53 1.44
C ARG A 54 -19.31 4.90 0.26
N SER A 55 -18.78 5.03 -0.96
CA SER A 55 -19.43 4.57 -2.18
C SER A 55 -19.49 3.04 -2.28
N LEU A 56 -18.46 2.35 -1.79
CA LEU A 56 -18.47 0.88 -1.69
C LEU A 56 -19.41 0.39 -0.58
N GLY A 57 -19.46 1.12 0.54
CA GLY A 57 -20.33 0.83 1.68
C GLY A 57 -19.85 -0.32 2.55
N ALA A 58 -20.18 -0.27 3.85
CA ALA A 58 -19.68 -1.21 4.87
C ALA A 58 -19.93 -2.69 4.51
N LYS A 59 -21.10 -3.00 3.94
CA LYS A 59 -21.46 -4.36 3.52
C LYS A 59 -20.48 -4.92 2.47
N CYS A 60 -20.01 -4.10 1.53
CA CYS A 60 -19.01 -4.54 0.55
C CYS A 60 -17.69 -4.93 1.23
N PHE A 61 -17.24 -4.14 2.22
CA PHE A 61 -16.05 -4.45 3.00
C PHE A 61 -16.18 -5.73 3.81
N GLU A 62 -17.33 -5.93 4.45
CA GLU A 62 -17.60 -7.12 5.26
C GLU A 62 -17.65 -8.40 4.41
N GLU A 63 -18.39 -8.38 3.30
CA GLU A 63 -18.63 -9.57 2.47
C GLU A 63 -17.44 -9.95 1.59
N ASN A 64 -16.61 -8.98 1.20
CA ASN A 64 -15.56 -9.18 0.19
C ASN A 64 -14.15 -9.05 0.76
N LYS A 65 -13.98 -8.92 2.08
CA LYS A 65 -12.67 -8.86 2.73
C LYS A 65 -11.79 -10.01 2.24
N GLY A 66 -10.57 -9.69 1.84
CA GLY A 66 -9.62 -10.65 1.28
C GLY A 66 -9.72 -10.88 -0.24
N HIS A 67 -10.77 -10.37 -0.88
CA HIS A 67 -11.03 -10.56 -2.30
C HIS A 67 -11.10 -9.25 -3.10
N PHE A 68 -10.80 -8.10 -2.47
CA PHE A 68 -10.97 -6.78 -3.07
C PHE A 68 -10.24 -6.62 -4.41
N TRP A 69 -9.05 -7.21 -4.57
CA TRP A 69 -8.33 -7.05 -5.84
C TRP A 69 -9.02 -7.75 -7.03
N GLY A 70 -9.76 -8.83 -6.75
CA GLY A 70 -10.47 -9.60 -7.76
C GLY A 70 -11.68 -8.87 -8.35
N MET A 71 -12.24 -7.90 -7.61
CA MET A 71 -13.40 -7.10 -8.04
C MET A 71 -12.91 -5.82 -8.69
N LEU A 72 -13.45 -5.47 -9.86
CA LEU A 72 -12.96 -4.30 -10.60
C LEU A 72 -13.39 -2.98 -9.93
N GLU A 73 -14.56 -3.00 -9.31
CA GLU A 73 -15.25 -1.88 -8.69
C GLU A 73 -14.50 -1.33 -7.46
N THR A 74 -13.76 -2.18 -6.75
CA THR A 74 -12.95 -1.82 -5.58
C THR A 74 -11.54 -1.33 -5.92
N ARG A 75 -11.05 -1.58 -7.14
CA ARG A 75 -9.67 -1.22 -7.51
C ARG A 75 -9.36 0.27 -7.46
N PRO A 76 -10.26 1.19 -7.87
CA PRO A 76 -10.02 2.63 -7.73
C PRO A 76 -9.73 3.02 -6.27
N TYR A 77 -10.53 2.51 -5.33
CA TYR A 77 -10.32 2.71 -3.90
C TYR A 77 -8.98 2.13 -3.42
N MET A 78 -8.67 0.88 -3.79
CA MET A 78 -7.43 0.20 -3.41
C MET A 78 -6.18 0.95 -3.89
N ARG A 79 -6.21 1.46 -5.12
CA ARG A 79 -5.11 2.26 -5.69
C ARG A 79 -4.99 3.62 -5.00
N ALA A 80 -6.10 4.31 -4.75
CA ALA A 80 -6.10 5.58 -4.03
C ALA A 80 -5.53 5.43 -2.61
N ARG A 81 -5.92 4.35 -1.90
CA ARG A 81 -5.41 4.05 -0.56
C ARG A 81 -3.91 3.73 -0.55
N GLN A 82 -3.41 3.05 -1.57
CA GLN A 82 -1.96 2.82 -1.72
C GLN A 82 -1.22 4.13 -2.02
N GLN A 83 -1.70 4.96 -2.95
CA GLN A 83 -1.08 6.25 -3.25
C GLN A 83 -1.00 7.15 -2.01
N LEU A 84 -2.04 7.13 -1.17
CA LEU A 84 -2.02 7.82 0.12
C LEU A 84 -0.96 7.25 1.06
N ALA A 85 -0.88 5.92 1.19
CA ALA A 85 0.11 5.25 2.05
C ALA A 85 1.55 5.59 1.63
N ASP A 86 1.83 5.52 0.32
CA ASP A 86 3.14 5.83 -0.25
C ASP A 86 3.51 7.30 0.01
N LEU A 87 2.57 8.24 -0.21
CA LEU A 87 2.80 9.67 0.04
C LEU A 87 3.00 9.99 1.52
N LEU A 88 2.26 9.34 2.41
CA LEU A 88 2.45 9.46 3.86
C LEU A 88 3.83 8.96 4.28
N LEU A 89 4.29 7.86 3.71
CA LEU A 89 5.64 7.32 3.96
C LEU A 89 6.71 8.31 3.49
N ASP A 90 6.59 8.84 2.28
CA ASP A 90 7.52 9.84 1.72
C ASP A 90 7.55 11.14 2.55
N ALA A 91 6.41 11.51 3.14
CA ALA A 91 6.30 12.65 4.06
C ALA A 91 6.82 12.35 5.49
N GLY A 92 7.32 11.14 5.76
CA GLY A 92 7.79 10.73 7.08
C GLY A 92 6.68 10.40 8.10
N ARG A 93 5.42 10.36 7.67
CA ARG A 93 4.25 9.97 8.49
C ARG A 93 4.11 8.44 8.54
N VAL A 94 5.20 7.77 8.97
CA VAL A 94 5.40 6.31 8.86
C VAL A 94 4.29 5.52 9.55
N SER A 95 3.89 5.91 10.76
CA SER A 95 2.85 5.19 11.51
C SER A 95 1.49 5.20 10.80
N GLU A 96 1.17 6.28 10.10
CA GLU A 96 -0.08 6.38 9.34
C GLU A 96 -0.01 5.56 8.05
N ALA A 97 1.14 5.60 7.36
CA ALA A 97 1.40 4.76 6.19
C ALA A 97 1.26 3.25 6.52
N ILE A 98 1.83 2.80 7.65
CA ILE A 98 1.69 1.42 8.15
C ILE A 98 0.22 1.02 8.26
N GLY A 99 -0.63 1.86 8.88
CA GLY A 99 -2.06 1.58 9.02
C GLY A 99 -2.77 1.42 7.66
N HIS A 100 -2.38 2.18 6.64
CA HIS A 100 -2.91 2.01 5.30
C HIS A 100 -2.42 0.74 4.60
N PHE A 101 -1.13 0.40 4.73
CA PHE A 101 -0.59 -0.84 4.16
C PHE A 101 -1.18 -2.09 4.81
N GLU A 102 -1.33 -2.11 6.14
CA GLU A 102 -1.99 -3.20 6.86
C GLU A 102 -3.45 -3.38 6.41
N ALA A 103 -4.18 -2.27 6.27
CA ALA A 103 -5.56 -2.30 5.79
C ALA A 103 -5.65 -2.82 4.34
N LEU A 104 -4.72 -2.43 3.47
CA LEU A 104 -4.64 -2.99 2.11
C LEU A 104 -4.45 -4.50 2.17
N LEU A 105 -3.44 -5.01 2.88
CA LEU A 105 -3.20 -6.45 3.01
C LEU A 105 -4.39 -7.22 3.62
N ALA A 106 -5.15 -6.61 4.53
CA ALA A 106 -6.37 -7.20 5.05
C ALA A 106 -7.47 -7.36 3.98
N LEU A 107 -7.49 -6.48 2.96
CA LEU A 107 -8.43 -6.50 1.84
C LEU A 107 -7.93 -7.35 0.66
N ASN A 108 -6.61 -7.46 0.47
CA ASN A 108 -5.96 -8.28 -0.56
C ASN A 108 -4.76 -9.09 0.00
N PRO A 109 -4.96 -10.14 0.80
CA PRO A 109 -3.89 -10.91 1.44
C PRO A 109 -2.92 -11.57 0.44
N ASN A 110 -3.34 -11.82 -0.81
CA ASN A 110 -2.44 -12.25 -1.88
C ASN A 110 -1.44 -11.17 -2.33
N ASP A 111 -1.58 -9.97 -1.77
CA ASP A 111 -0.79 -8.78 -2.00
C ASP A 111 -0.55 -8.49 -3.49
N ASN A 112 -1.66 -8.40 -4.23
CA ASN A 112 -1.60 -8.09 -5.65
C ASN A 112 -1.03 -6.69 -5.95
N GLN A 113 -0.96 -5.82 -4.94
CA GLN A 113 -0.39 -4.48 -5.02
C GLN A 113 1.10 -4.43 -4.65
N GLY A 114 1.65 -5.50 -4.06
CA GLY A 114 3.06 -5.58 -3.67
C GLY A 114 3.42 -4.74 -2.44
N VAL A 115 2.46 -4.39 -1.58
CA VAL A 115 2.69 -3.49 -0.45
C VAL A 115 3.38 -4.18 0.73
N ARG A 116 3.44 -5.52 0.76
CA ARG A 116 4.08 -6.27 1.87
C ARG A 116 5.59 -5.98 1.98
N ASP A 117 6.24 -5.71 0.85
CA ASP A 117 7.68 -5.42 0.82
C ASP A 117 7.96 -4.06 1.48
N ILE A 118 7.13 -3.06 1.18
CA ILE A 118 7.21 -1.71 1.77
C ILE A 118 6.89 -1.79 3.27
N LEU A 119 5.81 -2.48 3.64
CA LEU A 119 5.41 -2.64 5.04
C LEU A 119 6.49 -3.32 5.89
N LEU A 120 7.17 -4.34 5.35
CA LEU A 120 8.31 -4.98 6.02
C LEU A 120 9.42 -3.97 6.30
N GLY A 121 9.76 -3.12 5.32
CA GLY A 121 10.72 -2.04 5.49
C GLY A 121 10.31 -1.05 6.59
N CYS A 122 9.03 -0.64 6.61
CA CYS A 122 8.51 0.26 7.64
C CYS A 122 8.63 -0.33 9.05
N TYR A 123 8.23 -1.59 9.25
CA TYR A 123 8.36 -2.25 10.56
C TYR A 123 9.82 -2.33 11.03
N LEU A 124 10.73 -2.73 10.15
CA LEU A 124 12.15 -2.87 10.49
C LEU A 124 12.81 -1.52 10.79
N ALA A 125 12.45 -0.47 10.05
CA ALA A 125 12.96 0.88 10.30
C ALA A 125 12.40 1.48 11.60
N GLY A 126 11.18 1.12 11.99
CA GLY A 126 10.51 1.57 13.21
C GLY A 126 10.76 0.71 14.45
N ASP A 127 11.64 -0.29 14.39
CA ASP A 127 11.89 -1.27 15.45
C ASP A 127 10.64 -2.07 15.90
N ASP A 128 9.61 -2.14 15.05
CA ASP A 128 8.46 -3.03 15.26
C ASP A 128 8.80 -4.45 14.79
N LEU A 129 9.68 -5.10 15.56
CA LEU A 129 10.14 -6.45 15.26
C LEU A 129 9.00 -7.48 15.32
N ASP A 130 7.95 -7.22 16.10
CA ASP A 130 6.80 -8.12 16.17
C ASP A 130 5.94 -8.02 14.91
N GLY A 131 5.71 -6.81 14.39
CA GLY A 131 5.11 -6.57 13.07
C GLY A 131 5.89 -7.26 11.96
N ALA A 132 7.21 -7.02 11.91
CA ALA A 132 8.09 -7.65 10.94
C ALA A 132 8.03 -9.19 11.00
N ARG A 133 8.11 -9.79 12.20
CA ARG A 133 8.01 -11.25 12.37
C ARG A 133 6.67 -11.81 11.94
N ARG A 134 5.56 -11.13 12.29
CA ARG A 134 4.22 -11.55 11.85
C ARG A 134 4.16 -11.59 10.33
N LEU A 135 4.60 -10.53 9.67
CA LEU A 135 4.56 -10.40 8.21
C LEU A 135 5.47 -11.44 7.53
N LEU A 136 6.71 -11.58 7.99
CA LEU A 136 7.67 -12.58 7.52
C LEU A 136 7.16 -14.02 7.67
N ARG A 137 6.31 -14.31 8.67
CA ARG A 137 5.72 -15.63 8.85
C ARG A 137 4.54 -15.86 7.90
N VAL A 138 3.71 -14.85 7.69
CA VAL A 138 2.53 -14.96 6.80
C VAL A 138 2.95 -15.21 5.35
N TYR A 139 4.04 -14.59 4.89
CA TYR A 139 4.50 -14.68 3.50
C TYR A 139 5.77 -15.55 3.34
N ASP A 140 6.03 -16.47 4.26
CA ASP A 140 7.28 -17.27 4.29
C ASP A 140 7.47 -18.11 3.02
N GLU A 141 6.40 -18.70 2.48
CA GLU A 141 6.42 -19.54 1.27
C GLU A 141 6.65 -18.76 -0.03
N HIS A 142 6.59 -17.43 0.02
CA HIS A 142 6.80 -16.53 -1.12
C HIS A 142 7.94 -15.55 -0.87
N ALA A 143 8.91 -15.94 -0.05
CA ALA A 143 10.03 -15.10 0.33
C ALA A 143 10.97 -14.83 -0.85
N GLY A 144 10.66 -13.79 -1.63
CA GLY A 144 11.60 -13.16 -2.56
C GLY A 144 12.74 -12.48 -1.81
N ALA A 145 13.65 -11.85 -2.56
CA ALA A 145 14.85 -11.21 -1.99
C ALA A 145 14.54 -10.31 -0.78
N VAL A 146 13.51 -9.47 -0.88
CA VAL A 146 13.11 -8.54 0.18
C VAL A 146 12.84 -9.26 1.50
N PHE A 147 12.11 -10.38 1.49
CA PHE A 147 11.76 -11.13 2.70
C PHE A 147 12.96 -11.92 3.24
N ALA A 148 13.77 -12.51 2.37
CA ALA A 148 14.96 -13.25 2.80
C ALA A 148 16.00 -12.32 3.47
N TRP A 149 16.25 -11.15 2.88
CA TRP A 149 17.13 -10.14 3.46
C TRP A 149 16.49 -9.43 4.66
N GLY A 150 15.18 -9.15 4.61
CA GLY A 150 14.43 -8.59 5.74
C GLY A 150 14.46 -9.49 6.97
N ARG A 151 14.36 -10.82 6.80
CA ARG A 151 14.54 -11.78 7.90
C ARG A 151 15.96 -11.72 8.48
N THR A 152 16.96 -11.53 7.65
CA THR A 152 18.35 -11.37 8.13
C THR A 152 18.48 -10.12 8.98
N LEU A 153 17.94 -8.98 8.51
CA LEU A 153 17.95 -7.72 9.24
C LEU A 153 17.16 -7.81 10.55
N GLU A 154 15.97 -8.39 10.54
CA GLU A 154 15.15 -8.63 11.74
C GLU A 154 15.94 -9.33 12.85
N ARG A 155 16.68 -10.40 12.50
CA ARG A 155 17.48 -11.16 13.46
C ARG A 155 18.69 -10.40 14.00
N VAL A 156 19.28 -9.53 13.18
CA VAL A 156 20.34 -8.62 13.66
C VAL A 156 19.75 -7.62 14.65
N LEU A 157 18.62 -6.98 14.32
CA LEU A 157 17.95 -6.01 15.19
C LEU A 157 17.49 -6.63 16.51
N SER A 158 17.02 -7.90 16.48
CA SER A 158 16.61 -8.62 17.68
C SER A 158 17.75 -9.19 18.53
N GLY A 159 19.02 -9.07 18.08
CA GLY A 159 20.18 -9.68 18.72
C GLY A 159 20.31 -11.20 18.55
N ASP A 160 19.51 -11.84 17.68
CA ASP A 160 19.63 -13.26 17.35
C ASP A 160 20.67 -13.48 16.24
N PHE A 161 21.95 -13.29 16.58
CA PHE A 161 23.04 -13.39 15.59
C PHE A 161 23.19 -14.79 14.99
N LYS A 162 22.86 -15.85 15.74
CA LYS A 162 22.87 -17.22 15.21
C LYS A 162 21.77 -17.44 14.17
N GLY A 163 20.57 -16.92 14.44
CA GLY A 163 19.47 -16.90 13.47
C GLY A 163 19.80 -16.04 12.26
N ALA A 164 20.46 -14.89 12.45
CA ALA A 164 20.90 -14.01 11.36
C ALA A 164 21.88 -14.70 10.42
N GLU A 165 22.84 -15.49 10.93
CA GLU A 165 23.77 -16.26 10.10
C GLU A 165 23.04 -17.29 9.22
N HIS A 166 22.06 -18.00 9.79
CA HIS A 166 21.22 -18.93 9.04
C HIS A 166 20.39 -18.22 7.96
N ALA A 167 19.72 -17.11 8.33
CA ALA A 167 18.91 -16.32 7.41
C ALA A 167 19.75 -15.75 6.26
N LEU A 168 20.96 -15.25 6.55
CA LEU A 168 21.90 -14.72 5.57
C LEU A 168 22.33 -15.80 4.57
N LYS A 169 22.66 -17.00 5.04
CA LYS A 169 23.00 -18.14 4.17
C LYS A 169 21.85 -18.49 3.25
N TYR A 170 20.62 -18.53 3.77
CA TYR A 170 19.42 -18.75 2.97
C TYR A 170 19.26 -17.66 1.91
N ALA A 171 19.32 -16.38 2.30
CA ALA A 171 19.14 -15.23 1.41
C ALA A 171 20.15 -15.24 0.26
N ARG A 172 21.43 -15.53 0.54
CA ARG A 172 22.48 -15.60 -0.49
C ARG A 172 22.33 -16.76 -1.45
N ASN A 173 21.78 -17.89 -1.01
CA ASN A 173 21.64 -19.07 -1.86
C ASN A 173 20.44 -18.98 -2.82
N HIS A 174 19.38 -18.28 -2.42
CA HIS A 174 18.11 -18.23 -3.17
C HIS A 174 17.94 -16.95 -4.03
N ASN A 175 18.85 -15.98 -3.92
CA ASN A 175 18.78 -14.69 -4.62
C ASN A 175 20.08 -14.35 -5.38
N ARG A 176 20.71 -15.37 -5.98
CA ARG A 176 21.95 -15.24 -6.76
C ARG A 176 21.67 -15.27 -8.26
#